data_AF-A0A8X7UAJ6-F1
#
_entry.id   AF-A0A8X7UAJ6-F1
#
_cell.length_a   1.000
_cell.length_b   1.000
_cell.length_c   1.000
_cell.angle_alpha   90.00
_cell.angle_beta   90.00
_cell.angle_gamma   90.00
#
_symmetry.space_group_name_H-M   'P 1'
#
loop_
_entity.id
_entity.type
_entity.pdbx_description
1 polymer ?
#
loop_
_entity_poly.entity_id
_entity_poly.type
_entity_poly.pdbx_seq_one_letter_code
_entity_poly.pdbx_strand_id
1 'polypeptide(L)'
;MLYKLKKREVVKGNRILISVTFLGSPGPIRFVANEGDLVAAVIDTALKCYAREGRLPILGSDFNDFIFYCPMVGPEALSPWEAIGSLGARNFMLCEKPGEKKRVEEENGRSSFPINGARKRSFRAWINKSFSLKVTTH
;
A
#
# COMPACT_ATOMS: atom_id res chain seq x y z
N MET A 1 24.92 30.26 5.25
CA MET A 1 24.17 29.01 5.53
C MET A 1 24.43 28.02 4.41
N LEU A 2 25.22 26.97 4.66
CA LEU A 2 25.48 25.92 3.67
C LEU A 2 24.26 24.98 3.61
N TYR A 3 23.49 25.07 2.54
CA TYR A 3 22.49 24.05 2.23
C TYR A 3 23.25 22.79 1.79
N LYS A 4 23.27 21.75 2.63
CA LYS A 4 23.71 20.41 2.18
C LYS A 4 22.67 19.91 1.18
N LEU A 5 22.97 20.05 -0.10
CA LEU A 5 22.24 19.31 -1.13
C LEU A 5 22.48 17.82 -0.86
N LYS A 6 21.45 17.12 -0.40
CA LYS A 6 21.49 15.66 -0.20
C LYS A 6 21.76 15.03 -1.57
N LYS A 7 23.03 14.68 -1.80
CA LYS A 7 23.50 14.00 -3.00
C LYS A 7 22.73 12.68 -3.08
N ARG A 8 21.74 12.62 -3.97
CA ARG A 8 21.16 11.34 -4.38
C ARG A 8 22.27 10.64 -5.13
N GLU A 9 22.88 9.67 -4.49
CA GLU A 9 23.78 8.74 -5.18
C GLU A 9 22.96 8.16 -6.33
N VAL A 10 23.30 8.54 -7.56
CA VAL A 10 22.74 7.91 -8.75
C VAL A 10 23.46 6.58 -8.85
N VAL A 11 23.08 5.66 -7.96
CA VAL A 11 23.27 4.24 -8.21
C VAL A 11 22.74 4.03 -9.62
N LYS A 12 23.52 3.40 -10.48
CA LYS A 12 23.12 2.99 -11.83
C LYS A 12 22.04 1.92 -11.67
N GLY A 13 20.88 2.36 -11.19
CA GLY A 13 19.79 1.55 -10.73
C GLY A 13 18.89 1.32 -11.92
N ASN A 14 18.68 0.04 -12.23
CA ASN A 14 17.65 -0.37 -13.14
C ASN A 14 16.32 0.24 -12.65
N ARG A 15 15.79 1.15 -13.45
CA ARG A 15 14.52 1.81 -13.16
C ARG A 15 13.41 0.93 -13.69
N ILE A 16 12.43 0.68 -12.83
CA ILE A 16 11.25 -0.11 -13.18
C ILE A 16 10.01 0.77 -13.07
N LEU A 17 9.13 0.62 -14.05
CA LEU A 17 7.77 1.15 -13.95
C LEU A 17 6.96 0.18 -13.10
N ILE A 18 6.47 0.67 -11.96
CA ILE A 18 5.62 -0.10 -11.06
C ILE A 18 4.19 0.44 -11.08
N SER A 19 3.25 -0.48 -10.90
CA SER A 19 1.82 -0.23 -10.86
C SER A 19 1.27 -0.69 -9.52
N VAL A 20 0.84 0.26 -8.70
CA VAL A 20 0.30 0.01 -7.35
C VAL A 20 -1.20 0.22 -7.36
N THR A 21 -1.95 -0.83 -7.06
CA THR A 21 -3.42 -0.76 -6.93
C THR A 21 -3.78 -0.63 -5.47
N PHE A 22 -4.54 0.42 -5.13
CA PHE A 22 -5.04 0.63 -3.78
C PHE A 22 -6.41 0.00 -3.64
N LEU A 23 -6.65 -0.68 -2.53
CA LEU A 23 -7.96 -1.26 -2.24
C LEU A 23 -9.02 -0.14 -2.18
N GLY A 24 -10.12 -0.30 -2.92
CA GLY A 24 -11.20 0.68 -2.98
C GLY A 24 -10.93 1.92 -3.86
N SER A 25 -9.78 1.99 -4.54
CA SER A 25 -9.46 3.10 -5.44
C SER A 25 -9.99 2.88 -6.87
N PRO A 26 -10.17 3.96 -7.66
CA PRO A 26 -10.70 3.87 -9.03
C PRO A 26 -9.74 3.24 -10.05
N GLY A 27 -8.49 2.94 -9.67
CA GLY A 27 -7.51 2.32 -10.57
C GLY A 27 -6.10 2.29 -9.99
N PRO A 28 -5.11 1.76 -10.72
CA PRO A 28 -3.73 1.76 -10.26
C PRO A 28 -3.08 3.15 -10.33
N ILE A 29 -2.06 3.37 -9.52
CA ILE A 29 -1.10 4.46 -9.63
C ILE A 29 0.17 3.92 -10.22
N ARG A 30 0.70 4.60 -11.25
CA ARG A 30 1.90 4.17 -11.96
C ARG A 30 3.00 5.20 -11.77
N PHE A 31 4.18 4.74 -11.36
CA PHE A 31 5.35 5.58 -11.21
C PHE A 31 6.63 4.77 -11.37
N VAL A 32 7.74 5.48 -11.58
CA VAL A 32 9.06 4.87 -11.74
C VAL A 32 9.73 4.77 -10.37
N ALA A 33 10.19 3.58 -10.02
CA ALA A 33 11.02 3.29 -8.86
C ALA A 33 12.35 2.68 -9.30
N ASN A 34 13.37 2.72 -8.45
CA ASN A 34 14.59 1.96 -8.68
C ASN A 34 14.41 0.54 -8.13
N GLU A 35 14.98 -0.47 -8.79
CA GLU A 35 14.95 -1.85 -8.30
C GLU A 35 15.55 -2.00 -6.89
N GLY A 36 16.51 -1.15 -6.53
CA GLY A 36 17.13 -1.11 -5.21
C GLY A 36 16.36 -0.33 -4.15
N ASP A 37 15.22 0.30 -4.49
CA ASP A 37 14.44 1.05 -3.51
C ASP A 37 13.78 0.08 -2.52
N LEU A 38 13.81 0.42 -1.23
CA LEU A 38 13.13 -0.34 -0.19
C LEU A 38 11.61 -0.29 -0.40
N VAL A 39 10.93 -1.38 -0.09
CA VAL A 39 9.46 -1.47 -0.14
C VAL A 39 8.80 -0.33 0.66
N ALA A 40 9.32 0.02 1.84
CA ALA A 40 8.81 1.15 2.64
C ALA A 40 8.82 2.47 1.85
N ALA A 41 9.92 2.77 1.14
CA ALA A 41 10.05 3.98 0.34
C ALA A 41 9.11 4.00 -0.88
N VAL A 42 8.86 2.81 -1.46
CA VAL A 42 7.90 2.63 -2.56
C VAL A 42 6.47 2.88 -2.06
N ILE A 43 6.09 2.37 -0.89
CA ILE A 43 4.79 2.62 -0.27
C ILE A 43 4.59 4.12 -0.01
N ASP A 44 5.56 4.78 0.60
CA ASP A 44 5.52 6.23 0.86
C ASP A 44 5.32 7.03 -0.43
N THR A 45 6.03 6.65 -1.50
CA THR A 45 5.92 7.31 -2.80
C THR A 45 4.54 7.08 -3.41
N ALA A 46 4.01 5.86 -3.32
CA ALA A 46 2.68 5.52 -3.80
C ALA A 46 1.61 6.34 -3.05
N LEU A 47 1.67 6.44 -1.72
CA LEU A 47 0.74 7.23 -0.90
C LEU A 47 0.78 8.71 -1.26
N LYS A 48 1.98 9.26 -1.47
CA LYS A 48 2.14 10.65 -1.94
C LYS A 48 1.55 10.87 -3.33
N CYS A 49 1.77 9.96 -4.27
CA CYS A 49 1.14 10.03 -5.59
C CYS A 49 -0.40 9.95 -5.48
N TYR A 50 -0.91 9.09 -4.61
CA TYR A 50 -2.34 8.95 -4.36
C TYR A 50 -2.98 10.24 -3.86
N ALA A 51 -2.37 10.86 -2.84
CA ALA A 51 -2.84 12.14 -2.31
C ALA A 51 -2.73 13.27 -3.35
N ARG A 52 -1.66 13.28 -4.16
CA ARG A 52 -1.47 14.27 -5.24
C ARG A 52 -2.51 14.15 -6.34
N GLU A 53 -3.01 12.96 -6.62
CA GLU A 53 -4.11 12.74 -7.56
C GLU A 53 -5.49 13.09 -6.95
N GLY A 54 -5.57 13.42 -5.66
CA GLY A 54 -6.84 13.77 -4.99
C GLY A 54 -7.82 12.61 -4.93
N ARG A 55 -7.32 11.37 -4.87
CA ARG A 55 -8.15 10.17 -4.90
C ARG A 55 -8.86 9.91 -3.58
N LEU A 56 -9.97 9.19 -3.66
CA LEU A 56 -10.74 8.68 -2.54
C LEU A 56 -10.72 7.14 -2.53
N PRO A 57 -10.71 6.49 -1.34
CA PRO A 57 -10.79 7.07 0.00
C PRO A 57 -9.50 7.79 0.45
N ILE A 58 -9.62 8.71 1.42
CA ILE A 58 -8.45 9.39 2.01
C ILE A 58 -7.65 8.36 2.83
N LEU A 59 -6.38 8.19 2.47
CA LEU A 59 -5.47 7.24 3.11
C LEU A 59 -4.56 7.93 4.13
N GLY A 60 -4.13 7.18 5.15
CA GLY A 60 -3.08 7.62 6.06
C GLY A 60 -1.71 7.76 5.39
N SER A 61 -0.75 8.36 6.11
CA SER A 61 0.60 8.63 5.60
C SER A 61 1.68 7.65 6.09
N ASP A 62 1.42 6.86 7.13
CA ASP A 62 2.40 5.92 7.69
C ASP A 62 2.40 4.60 6.92
N PHE A 63 3.54 4.21 6.33
CA PHE A 63 3.68 2.94 5.62
C PHE A 63 3.39 1.72 6.50
N ASN A 64 3.56 1.81 7.82
CA ASN A 64 3.30 0.70 8.75
C ASN A 64 1.82 0.34 8.82
N ASP A 65 0.94 1.30 8.51
CA ASP A 65 -0.50 1.07 8.43
C ASP A 65 -0.90 0.28 7.20
N PHE A 66 0.00 -0.01 6.27
CA PHE A 66 -0.34 -0.68 5.02
C PHE A 66 0.31 -2.06 4.89
N ILE A 67 -0.38 -2.92 4.14
CA ILE A 67 0.09 -4.21 3.65
C ILE A 67 0.37 -4.04 2.17
N PHE A 68 1.58 -4.40 1.75
CA PHE A 68 2.01 -4.34 0.37
C PHE A 68 2.34 -5.75 -0.11
N TYR A 69 1.70 -6.22 -1.17
CA TYR A 69 1.92 -7.57 -1.71
C TYR A 69 1.82 -7.60 -3.24
N CYS A 70 2.33 -8.67 -3.84
CA CYS A 70 2.21 -8.90 -5.28
C CYS A 70 1.22 -10.05 -5.55
N PRO A 71 0.08 -9.80 -6.20
CA PRO A 71 -0.90 -10.85 -6.53
C PRO A 71 -0.33 -12.04 -7.32
N MET A 72 0.74 -11.82 -8.11
CA MET A 72 1.38 -12.86 -8.92
C MET A 72 2.29 -13.79 -8.11
N VAL A 73 2.85 -13.31 -7.00
CA VAL A 73 3.76 -14.10 -6.16
C VAL A 73 2.99 -14.79 -5.04
N GLY A 74 1.95 -14.14 -4.53
CA GLY A 74 1.06 -14.71 -3.53
C GLY A 74 0.51 -13.66 -2.58
N PRO A 75 -0.33 -14.07 -1.63
CA PRO A 75 -0.95 -13.17 -0.65
C PRO A 75 0.00 -12.74 0.48
N GLU A 76 1.27 -13.15 0.44
CA GLU A 76 2.25 -12.81 1.47
C GLU A 76 2.68 -11.35 1.38
N ALA A 77 2.71 -10.68 2.53
CA ALA A 77 3.15 -9.30 2.63
C ALA A 77 4.66 -9.20 2.39
N LEU A 78 5.06 -8.22 1.58
CA LEU A 78 6.47 -7.91 1.36
C LEU A 78 7.08 -7.26 2.59
N SER A 79 8.34 -7.59 2.88
CA SER A 79 9.07 -6.98 3.98
C SER A 79 9.36 -5.50 3.65
N PRO A 80 9.09 -4.55 4.55
CA PRO A 80 9.40 -3.13 4.33
C PRO A 80 10.89 -2.86 4.03
N TRP A 81 11.77 -3.76 4.48
CA TRP A 81 13.23 -3.69 4.37
C TRP A 81 13.80 -4.42 3.16
N GLU A 82 12.94 -5.00 2.34
CA GLU A 82 13.35 -5.67 1.10
C GLU A 82 13.42 -4.68 -0.06
N ALA A 83 14.31 -4.93 -1.02
CA ALA A 83 14.40 -4.16 -2.25
C ALA A 83 13.25 -4.54 -3.19
N ILE A 84 12.55 -3.57 -3.76
CA ILE A 84 11.38 -3.82 -4.61
C ILE A 84 11.69 -4.70 -5.84
N GLY A 85 12.92 -4.63 -6.35
CA GLY A 85 13.38 -5.39 -7.50
C GLY A 85 13.68 -6.86 -7.21
N SER A 86 13.85 -7.28 -5.95
CA SER A 86 14.13 -8.68 -5.60
C SER A 86 13.02 -9.63 -6.07
N LEU A 87 11.79 -9.13 -6.08
CA LEU A 87 10.60 -9.89 -6.43
C LEU A 87 10.45 -10.10 -7.95
N GLY A 88 11.15 -9.31 -8.77
CA GLY A 88 10.97 -9.30 -10.23
C GLY A 88 9.57 -8.91 -10.70
N ALA A 89 8.73 -8.37 -9.82
CA ALA A 89 7.35 -8.01 -10.09
C ALA A 89 7.18 -6.51 -10.38
N ARG A 90 6.10 -6.16 -11.10
CA ARG A 90 5.76 -4.77 -11.43
C ARG A 90 4.37 -4.34 -10.99
N ASN A 91 3.51 -5.30 -10.64
CA ASN A 91 2.13 -5.05 -10.22
C ASN A 91 1.98 -5.42 -8.75
N PHE A 92 1.56 -4.44 -7.95
CA PHE A 92 1.45 -4.57 -6.51
C PHE A 92 0.08 -4.10 -6.04
N MET A 93 -0.35 -4.62 -4.90
CA MET A 93 -1.53 -4.19 -4.18
C MET A 93 -1.13 -3.59 -2.84
N LEU A 94 -1.72 -2.43 -2.52
CA LEU A 94 -1.62 -1.77 -1.23
C LEU A 94 -2.98 -1.81 -0.54
N CYS A 95 -3.02 -2.43 0.63
CA CYS A 95 -4.20 -2.50 1.48
C CYS A 95 -3.90 -1.79 2.80
N GLU A 96 -4.77 -0.89 3.22
CA GLU A 96 -4.72 -0.36 4.58
C GLU A 96 -5.00 -1.50 5.57
N LYS A 97 -4.31 -1.53 6.72
CA LYS A 97 -4.53 -2.44 7.85
C LYS A 97 -5.70 -1.91 8.69
N PRO A 98 -6.44 -2.79 9.39
CA PRO A 98 -7.48 -2.35 10.30
C PRO A 98 -6.74 -2.00 11.61
N GLY A 99 -6.16 -0.81 11.66
CA GLY A 99 -5.62 -0.20 12.88
C GLY A 99 -6.71 0.61 13.56
N GLU A 100 -6.65 0.74 14.89
CA GLU A 100 -7.52 1.58 15.71
C GLU A 100 -7.35 3.08 15.37
N LYS A 101 -7.77 3.50 14.18
CA LYS A 101 -7.80 4.92 13.83
C LYS A 101 -8.97 5.53 14.59
N LYS A 102 -8.66 6.37 15.58
CA LYS A 102 -9.63 7.32 16.17
C LYS A 102 -10.21 8.11 15.01
N ARG A 103 -11.50 7.90 14.79
CA ARG A 103 -12.31 8.63 13.82
C ARG A 103 -12.14 10.12 14.11
N VAL A 104 -11.65 10.88 13.14
CA VAL A 104 -12.07 12.28 13.04
C VAL A 104 -13.44 12.21 12.41
N GLU A 105 -14.43 12.67 13.17
CA GLU A 105 -15.84 12.68 12.82
C GLU A 105 -16.06 13.48 11.53
N GLU A 106 -16.59 12.83 10.50
CA GLU A 106 -17.63 13.42 9.66
C GLU A 106 -18.75 12.40 9.54
N GLU A 107 -19.95 12.93 9.75
CA GLU A 107 -21.17 12.23 10.09
C GLU A 107 -21.76 11.47 8.89
N ASN A 108 -22.40 10.34 9.22
CA ASN A 108 -23.41 9.60 8.45
C ASN A 108 -22.97 8.51 7.45
N GLY A 109 -23.07 7.25 7.89
CA GLY A 109 -23.07 6.07 7.02
C GLY A 109 -22.58 4.79 7.71
N ARG A 110 -23.49 4.00 8.27
CA ARG A 110 -23.22 2.78 9.04
C ARG A 110 -22.40 1.73 8.27
N SER A 111 -21.27 1.31 8.82
CA SER A 111 -20.84 -0.10 8.81
C SER A 111 -20.06 -0.42 10.08
N SER A 112 -20.70 -1.15 10.99
CA SER A 112 -20.10 -1.70 12.20
C SER A 112 -19.24 -2.92 11.85
N PHE A 113 -17.92 -2.82 12.03
CA PHE A 113 -17.04 -4.00 12.01
C PHE A 113 -16.52 -4.29 13.42
N PRO A 114 -16.54 -5.56 13.87
CA PRO A 114 -16.28 -5.89 15.26
C PRO A 114 -14.79 -5.75 15.57
N ILE A 115 -14.52 -4.98 16.62
CA ILE A 115 -13.21 -4.80 17.24
C ILE A 115 -12.88 -6.09 18.01
N ASN A 116 -11.74 -6.71 17.73
CA ASN A 116 -11.17 -7.73 18.61
C ASN A 116 -9.64 -7.72 18.54
N GLY A 117 -9.05 -7.64 19.74
CA GLY A 117 -7.67 -7.25 19.99
C GLY A 117 -6.59 -8.17 19.44
N ALA A 118 -5.39 -7.61 19.46
CA ALA A 118 -4.11 -8.20 19.09
C ALA A 118 -4.00 -9.70 19.43
N ARG A 119 -4.16 -10.53 18.40
CA ARG A 119 -3.52 -11.85 18.27
C ARG A 119 -3.15 -12.02 16.82
N LYS A 120 -2.04 -12.70 16.57
CA LYS A 120 -1.42 -13.09 15.29
C LYS A 120 -2.36 -13.96 14.43
N ARG A 121 -3.58 -13.50 14.17
CA ARG A 121 -4.66 -14.21 13.50
C ARG A 121 -4.64 -13.77 12.04
N SER A 122 -3.75 -14.42 11.29
CA SER A 122 -3.81 -14.64 9.84
C SER A 122 -4.49 -13.50 9.04
N PHE A 123 -3.70 -12.50 8.66
CA PHE A 123 -4.10 -11.46 7.69
C PHE A 123 -4.68 -12.07 6.39
N ARG A 124 -4.29 -13.31 6.02
CA ARG A 124 -4.89 -14.09 4.93
C ARG A 124 -6.41 -14.23 5.09
N ALA A 125 -6.90 -14.48 6.32
CA ALA A 125 -8.33 -14.62 6.58
C ALA A 125 -9.10 -13.31 6.39
N TRP A 126 -8.45 -12.17 6.58
CA TRP A 126 -9.07 -10.86 6.38
C TRP A 126 -9.04 -10.41 4.93
N ILE A 127 -7.90 -10.57 4.26
CA ILE A 127 -7.75 -10.31 2.82
C ILE A 127 -8.79 -11.14 2.05
N ASN A 128 -8.87 -12.46 2.29
CA ASN A 128 -9.85 -13.31 1.61
C ASN A 128 -11.31 -12.86 1.82
N LYS A 129 -11.65 -12.32 2.99
CA LYS A 129 -13.00 -11.81 3.28
C LYS A 129 -13.29 -10.46 2.62
N SER A 130 -12.28 -9.58 2.51
CA SER A 130 -12.43 -8.26 1.89
C SER A 130 -12.54 -8.36 0.37
N PHE A 131 -11.94 -9.39 -0.23
CA PHE A 131 -12.05 -9.69 -1.66
C PHE A 131 -13.25 -10.58 -2.03
N SER A 132 -13.90 -11.27 -1.07
CA SER A 132 -15.10 -12.08 -1.32
C SER A 132 -16.39 -11.25 -1.39
N LEU A 133 -16.35 -10.07 -2.01
CA LEU A 133 -17.57 -9.38 -2.44
C LEU A 133 -18.33 -10.35 -3.35
N LYS A 134 -19.42 -10.91 -2.82
CA LYS A 134 -20.34 -11.78 -3.56
C LYS A 134 -20.77 -11.02 -4.81
N VAL A 135 -20.20 -11.39 -5.95
CA VAL A 135 -20.84 -11.14 -7.24
C VAL A 135 -22.00 -12.12 -7.30
N THR A 136 -23.15 -11.71 -6.76
CA THR A 136 -24.42 -12.34 -7.12
C THR A 136 -24.71 -11.92 -8.56
N THR A 137 -24.26 -12.75 -9.50
CA THR A 137 -24.85 -12.78 -10.84
C THR A 137 -26.30 -13.24 -10.69
N HIS A 138 -27.23 -12.37 -11.04
CA HIS A 138 -28.63 -12.72 -11.29
C HIS A 138 -28.77 -13.16 -12.75
#